data_AF-A0A9W8Q4A1-F1
#
_entry.id   AF-A0A9W8Q4A1-F1
#
_cell.length_a   1.000
_cell.length_b   1.000
_cell.length_c   1.000
_cell.angle_alpha   90.00
_cell.angle_beta   90.00
_cell.angle_gamma   90.00
#
_symmetry.space_group_name_H-M   'P 1'
#
loop_
_entity.id
_entity.type
_entity.pdbx_description
1 polymer ?
#
loop_
_entity_poly.entity_id
_entity_poly.type
_entity_poly.pdbx_seq_one_letter_code
_entity_poly.pdbx_strand_id
1 'polypeptide(L)'
;MDSYIGATSGRAARRFTSFEGWREVSRGIYVTAGHTAAVFIPDPVYDQEWPPHRDRQVQTRLSRMYRKSINASSAGGSDDKYGQRGLWPNGVTQLTAPRVGAGHEAGKESVAREDTEETEDFGSAEPLEMQFHVFPKKVKWYLVIIIGIAGLFSGLSSNIYLPSLSAIAQDLKVSLSDVGLTITSYLIVQGISPLFWGSLSDTIGRRPVYLYSFSVYIVSNIVLSITPNFPVLLVFRGLQAAGSASTVSIGNGVIQDIATPDERGAFISFYQAIRNFSIAVGPVIGGVLSNFFGFRSVFIFLLIVSSAVLGIIVLFLPETLRTIAGNGSLKLSGIYRPLLSGFVTGKQNTEEPEALAPRPKVNLKTFLKPLLLLREKDILVSLVFGGTVYSVWSIVVATTTGLFKDLFHLDDVLLGVVFLPNGLGTIIGSVIAGKLMTREFLVAERAYLERHPTAAPPSKNKKDIPVDFPIEHARLRHAPWITALFSLATAAYGFTVLQPSQLSLVSKAGWITVPLVLQFVIAATSNAVFAINTTLVSDLCPGKGASSTAINNLVRCGMAALGVAAGDLLLRTFGPAATFLGLAILTAGMGVLLCLELMYGMQWRKARRQKDAIGLKV
;
A
#
# COMPACT_ATOMS: atom_id res chain seq x y z
N MET A 1 15.30 21.69 67.67
CA MET A 1 14.65 22.63 66.73
C MET A 1 14.39 21.86 65.44
N ASP A 2 13.51 20.85 65.41
CA ASP A 2 12.05 20.85 65.70
C ASP A 2 11.30 21.73 64.68
N SER A 3 10.26 21.31 63.95
CA SER A 3 9.66 20.00 63.63
C SER A 3 8.73 20.20 62.39
N TYR A 4 8.04 19.25 61.75
CA TYR A 4 7.79 17.80 61.92
C TYR A 4 7.55 17.18 60.51
N ILE A 5 7.67 15.85 60.34
CA ILE A 5 7.24 15.14 59.12
C ILE A 5 5.79 14.64 59.28
N GLY A 6 4.93 14.79 58.26
CA GLY A 6 3.55 14.25 58.29
C GLY A 6 2.81 14.31 56.94
N ALA A 7 2.49 13.14 56.39
CA ALA A 7 1.92 12.95 55.05
C ALA A 7 0.46 13.44 54.86
N THR A 8 0.14 13.95 53.66
CA THR A 8 -1.09 13.54 52.94
C THR A 8 -0.88 13.53 51.42
N SER A 9 -0.88 12.33 50.85
CA SER A 9 -1.09 12.08 49.43
C SER A 9 -2.53 12.41 49.01
N GLY A 10 -2.72 12.94 47.79
CA GLY A 10 -3.97 12.79 47.05
C GLY A 10 -5.14 13.72 47.40
N ARG A 11 -4.99 15.05 47.20
CA ARG A 11 -6.14 15.98 47.25
C ARG A 11 -6.04 17.26 46.38
N ALA A 12 -5.38 17.20 45.22
CA ALA A 12 -5.34 18.30 44.24
C ALA A 12 -5.99 17.99 42.86
N ALA A 13 -6.21 16.71 42.53
CA ALA A 13 -6.75 16.28 41.22
C ALA A 13 -8.24 15.84 41.27
N ARG A 14 -9.04 16.39 42.19
CA ARG A 14 -10.49 16.15 42.28
C ARG A 14 -11.25 17.42 42.64
N ARG A 15 -11.47 18.33 41.67
CA ARG A 15 -12.50 19.38 41.78
C ARG A 15 -12.94 20.05 40.47
N PHE A 16 -13.04 19.29 39.37
CA PHE A 16 -13.82 19.68 38.18
C PHE A 16 -14.63 18.50 37.61
N THR A 17 -15.37 17.82 38.48
CA THR A 17 -16.34 16.76 38.11
C THR A 17 -17.59 16.82 38.99
N SER A 18 -18.35 17.93 38.92
CA SER A 18 -19.78 17.99 39.27
C SER A 18 -20.37 19.37 38.99
N PHE A 19 -20.87 19.60 37.78
CA PHE A 19 -22.01 20.48 37.54
C PHE A 19 -22.90 19.82 36.48
N GLU A 20 -24.12 19.48 36.88
CA GLU A 20 -25.13 18.88 36.02
C GLU A 20 -25.62 19.90 34.97
N GLY A 21 -25.99 19.44 33.77
CA GLY A 21 -26.70 20.29 32.80
C GLY A 21 -26.31 20.13 31.32
N TRP A 22 -25.16 19.54 31.00
CA TRP A 22 -24.72 19.41 29.61
C TRP A 22 -25.43 18.27 28.87
N ARG A 23 -26.20 18.62 27.83
CA ARG A 23 -26.68 17.68 26.80
C ARG A 23 -26.40 18.25 25.42
N GLU A 24 -25.56 17.56 24.67
CA GLU A 24 -25.40 17.77 23.24
C GLU A 24 -26.60 17.17 22.50
N VAL A 25 -27.22 17.95 21.61
CA VAL A 25 -28.29 17.48 20.72
C VAL A 25 -27.98 18.00 19.33
N SER A 26 -28.21 17.18 18.31
CA SER A 26 -27.94 17.54 16.91
C SER A 26 -28.61 18.87 16.53
N ARG A 27 -27.80 19.90 16.24
CA ARG A 27 -28.13 21.28 15.83
C ARG A 27 -28.16 22.39 16.91
N GLY A 28 -27.56 22.23 18.09
CA GLY A 28 -27.27 23.40 18.95
C GLY A 28 -26.71 23.08 20.34
N ILE A 29 -26.12 24.10 20.98
CA ILE A 29 -25.64 24.02 22.37
C ILE A 29 -26.59 24.81 23.27
N TYR A 30 -27.02 24.18 24.37
CA TYR A 30 -27.77 24.81 25.45
C TYR A 30 -26.86 25.04 26.65
N VAL A 31 -27.00 26.19 27.31
CA VAL A 31 -26.38 26.47 28.60
C VAL A 31 -27.47 26.89 29.58
N THR A 32 -27.55 26.19 30.72
CA THR A 32 -28.45 26.50 31.83
C THR A 32 -27.62 26.89 33.05
N ALA A 33 -27.81 28.12 33.55
CA ALA A 33 -27.19 28.59 34.78
C ALA A 33 -28.28 29.21 35.66
N GLY A 34 -28.72 28.49 36.69
CA GLY A 34 -29.89 28.89 37.48
C GLY A 34 -31.18 28.88 36.64
N HIS A 35 -32.01 29.92 36.79
CA HIS A 35 -33.31 30.03 36.12
C HIS A 35 -33.27 30.55 34.68
N THR A 36 -32.08 30.73 34.09
CA THR A 36 -31.91 31.20 32.71
C THR A 36 -31.30 30.12 31.81
N ALA A 37 -31.98 29.88 30.68
CA ALA A 37 -31.51 29.01 29.60
C ALA A 37 -31.15 29.88 28.38
N ALA A 38 -29.93 29.72 27.87
CA ALA A 38 -29.49 30.33 26.62
C ALA A 38 -29.36 29.24 25.53
N VAL A 39 -29.84 29.55 24.32
CA VAL A 39 -29.80 28.65 23.17
C VAL A 39 -28.92 29.25 22.09
N PHE A 40 -27.88 28.54 21.67
CA PHE A 40 -27.04 28.94 20.55
C PHE A 40 -27.44 28.11 19.32
N ILE A 41 -28.17 28.76 18.41
CA ILE A 41 -28.55 28.22 17.09
C ILE A 41 -27.68 28.93 16.05
N PRO A 42 -26.86 28.21 15.26
CA PRO A 42 -26.18 28.80 14.11
C PRO A 42 -27.21 29.08 13.00
N ASP A 43 -27.25 30.32 12.51
CA ASP A 43 -28.14 30.75 11.43
C ASP A 43 -27.54 30.37 10.05
N PRO A 44 -28.21 29.55 9.23
CA PRO A 44 -27.69 29.11 7.93
C PRO A 44 -28.03 30.04 6.75
N VAL A 45 -28.58 31.25 6.98
CA VAL A 45 -29.19 32.08 5.90
C VAL A 45 -28.20 33.04 5.21
N TYR A 46 -26.89 32.92 5.43
CA TYR A 46 -25.86 33.69 4.69
C TYR A 46 -24.78 32.80 4.06
N ASP A 47 -25.17 32.06 3.03
CA ASP A 47 -24.25 31.61 1.97
C ASP A 47 -25.01 31.61 0.62
N GLN A 48 -24.98 32.76 -0.07
CA GLN A 48 -25.42 32.89 -1.45
C GLN A 48 -24.27 33.36 -2.34
N GLU A 49 -24.22 32.70 -3.50
CA GLU A 49 -23.15 32.65 -4.49
C GLU A 49 -22.54 34.00 -4.92
N TRP A 50 -21.23 33.96 -5.15
CA TRP A 50 -20.38 35.07 -5.57
C TRP A 50 -20.28 35.15 -7.11
N PRO A 51 -20.27 36.34 -7.73
CA PRO A 51 -19.63 36.54 -9.03
C PRO A 51 -18.35 37.40 -8.89
N PRO A 52 -17.24 37.05 -9.57
CA PRO A 52 -15.92 37.58 -9.29
C PRO A 52 -15.69 38.96 -9.91
N HIS A 53 -14.81 39.79 -9.31
CA HIS A 53 -13.71 40.45 -10.04
C HIS A 53 -12.70 41.20 -9.14
N ARG A 54 -11.42 40.85 -9.34
CA ARG A 54 -10.17 41.65 -9.36
C ARG A 54 -9.87 42.74 -8.31
N ASP A 55 -8.63 42.64 -7.83
CA ASP A 55 -7.71 43.72 -7.45
C ASP A 55 -8.12 44.68 -6.31
N ARG A 56 -7.82 44.29 -5.06
CA ARG A 56 -6.82 44.97 -4.21
C ARG A 56 -6.66 44.31 -2.83
N GLN A 57 -5.55 44.63 -2.17
CA GLN A 57 -5.33 44.32 -0.75
C GLN A 57 -6.45 44.94 0.10
N VAL A 58 -7.11 44.14 0.94
CA VAL A 58 -8.05 44.63 1.97
C VAL A 58 -7.76 43.90 3.28
N GLN A 59 -7.50 44.68 4.33
CA GLN A 59 -7.40 44.18 5.70
C GLN A 59 -8.76 43.64 6.15
N THR A 60 -8.81 42.42 6.66
CA THR A 60 -10.02 41.83 7.25
C THR A 60 -10.35 42.53 8.58
N ARG A 61 -11.28 43.49 8.55
CA ARG A 61 -11.97 43.96 9.76
C ARG A 61 -12.97 42.89 10.20
N LEU A 62 -12.66 42.19 11.28
CA LEU A 62 -13.60 41.28 11.93
C LEU A 62 -14.78 42.04 12.56
N SER A 63 -15.93 41.39 12.57
CA SER A 63 -17.22 41.94 12.98
C SER A 63 -17.35 42.06 14.50
N ARG A 64 -17.87 43.21 14.98
CA ARG A 64 -18.27 43.39 16.38
C ARG A 64 -19.55 42.59 16.65
N MET A 65 -19.49 41.57 17.52
CA MET A 65 -20.69 40.95 18.08
C MET A 65 -21.35 41.86 19.12
N TYR A 66 -22.68 41.96 19.08
CA TYR A 66 -23.46 42.82 19.98
C TYR A 66 -24.14 41.97 21.07
N ARG A 67 -23.90 42.29 22.34
CA ARG A 67 -24.51 41.57 23.48
C ARG A 67 -25.85 42.21 23.85
N LYS A 68 -26.96 41.48 23.68
CA LYS A 68 -28.30 41.93 24.11
C LYS A 68 -28.74 41.16 25.35
N SER A 69 -28.61 41.76 26.53
CA SER A 69 -29.13 41.19 27.79
C SER A 69 -30.62 41.47 27.92
N ILE A 70 -31.42 40.42 28.14
CA ILE A 70 -32.84 40.53 28.48
C ILE A 70 -32.97 40.16 29.97
N ASN A 71 -33.41 41.11 30.80
CA ASN A 71 -33.88 40.84 32.16
C ASN A 71 -35.40 40.98 32.19
N ALA A 72 -36.08 40.11 32.92
CA ALA A 72 -37.55 40.04 32.96
C ALA A 72 -38.10 39.91 34.38
N SER A 73 -39.01 40.84 34.71
CA SER A 73 -40.01 40.82 35.80
C SER A 73 -40.66 42.21 35.77
N SER A 74 -41.96 42.48 35.81
CA SER A 74 -43.21 41.74 36.08
C SER A 74 -44.30 42.85 36.21
N ALA A 75 -45.61 42.73 35.95
CA ALA A 75 -46.46 41.74 35.28
C ALA A 75 -47.87 42.37 35.04
N GLY A 76 -48.71 41.76 34.18
CA GLY A 76 -50.10 42.19 33.86
C GLY A 76 -50.16 43.24 32.73
N GLY A 77 -50.95 43.12 31.65
CA GLY A 77 -52.29 42.55 31.46
C GLY A 77 -53.24 43.71 31.06
N SER A 78 -54.13 43.68 30.07
CA SER A 78 -54.70 42.61 29.21
C SER A 78 -55.16 43.22 27.86
N ASP A 79 -55.65 42.37 26.94
CA ASP A 79 -56.48 42.64 25.74
C ASP A 79 -56.79 44.11 25.33
N ASP A 80 -56.57 44.46 24.05
CA ASP A 80 -57.71 44.58 23.11
C ASP A 80 -57.33 44.54 21.61
N LYS A 81 -58.35 44.48 20.74
CA LYS A 81 -58.27 44.15 19.30
C LYS A 81 -58.27 45.35 18.34
N TYR A 82 -57.96 45.04 17.06
CA TYR A 82 -58.15 45.82 15.81
C TYR A 82 -57.22 47.01 15.52
N GLY A 83 -56.70 47.05 14.28
CA GLY A 83 -56.01 48.21 13.70
C GLY A 83 -55.21 47.86 12.44
N GLN A 84 -55.59 48.39 11.27
CA GLN A 84 -54.97 48.03 9.97
C GLN A 84 -53.79 48.94 9.55
N ARG A 85 -52.90 48.36 8.72
CA ARG A 85 -52.15 48.98 7.60
C ARG A 85 -51.24 50.20 7.87
N GLY A 86 -49.94 49.94 7.74
CA GLY A 86 -49.21 50.39 6.52
C GLY A 86 -48.21 51.55 6.62
N LEU A 87 -47.24 51.48 5.70
CA LEU A 87 -46.29 52.52 5.23
C LEU A 87 -45.00 52.78 6.06
N TRP A 88 -43.88 52.50 5.39
CA TRP A 88 -42.50 52.93 5.64
C TRP A 88 -42.31 54.44 5.30
N PRO A 89 -41.10 55.02 5.35
CA PRO A 89 -40.01 54.96 6.35
C PRO A 89 -39.58 56.37 6.83
N ASN A 90 -38.61 56.42 7.76
CA ASN A 90 -37.88 57.62 8.22
C ASN A 90 -38.69 58.65 9.04
N GLY A 91 -38.16 59.06 10.20
CA GLY A 91 -38.70 60.17 10.98
C GLY A 91 -38.34 60.10 12.46
N VAL A 92 -37.45 60.98 12.90
CA VAL A 92 -37.12 61.16 14.33
C VAL A 92 -38.11 62.15 14.94
N THR A 93 -38.83 61.75 15.99
CA THR A 93 -39.52 62.72 16.87
C THR A 93 -39.53 62.27 18.33
N GLN A 94 -38.65 62.87 19.14
CA GLN A 94 -38.87 63.01 20.59
C GLN A 94 -39.77 64.22 20.84
N LEU A 95 -40.70 64.15 21.80
CA LEU A 95 -41.40 65.29 22.45
C LEU A 95 -42.14 64.72 23.70
N THR A 96 -41.49 64.61 24.88
CA THR A 96 -41.47 65.56 26.01
C THR A 96 -42.74 65.70 26.88
N ALA A 97 -42.62 65.22 28.13
CA ALA A 97 -43.08 65.81 29.41
C ALA A 97 -44.59 66.08 29.66
N PRO A 98 -45.05 65.88 30.92
CA PRO A 98 -44.90 66.95 31.92
C PRO A 98 -44.30 66.52 33.28
N ARG A 99 -43.90 67.53 34.07
CA ARG A 99 -43.22 67.47 35.38
C ARG A 99 -44.18 67.28 36.56
N VAL A 100 -43.76 66.55 37.59
CA VAL A 100 -43.68 66.90 39.05
C VAL A 100 -42.73 65.86 39.70
N GLY A 101 -41.79 66.11 40.63
CA GLY A 101 -41.22 67.33 41.22
C GLY A 101 -40.35 66.97 42.46
N ALA A 102 -39.16 67.59 42.60
CA ALA A 102 -38.19 67.52 43.74
C ALA A 102 -37.56 66.13 44.11
N GLY A 103 -36.25 66.00 44.38
CA GLY A 103 -35.12 66.94 44.23
C GLY A 103 -33.80 66.42 44.88
N HIS A 104 -32.64 67.00 44.49
CA HIS A 104 -31.28 66.90 45.10
C HIS A 104 -30.64 65.48 45.22
N GLU A 105 -29.33 65.21 45.02
CA GLU A 105 -28.08 66.00 44.87
C GLU A 105 -27.14 65.27 43.86
N ALA A 106 -26.50 65.94 42.89
CA ALA A 106 -25.19 66.63 42.95
C ALA A 106 -23.97 65.68 42.93
N GLY A 107 -23.34 65.55 41.76
CA GLY A 107 -22.32 64.55 41.46
C GLY A 107 -20.89 64.83 41.95
N LYS A 108 -19.97 63.94 41.53
CA LYS A 108 -18.56 64.26 41.32
C LYS A 108 -17.93 63.28 40.33
N GLU A 109 -17.21 63.82 39.35
CA GLU A 109 -16.42 63.09 38.38
C GLU A 109 -15.14 62.56 39.03
N SER A 110 -14.67 61.38 38.60
CA SER A 110 -13.31 60.91 38.85
C SER A 110 -12.64 60.57 37.53
N VAL A 111 -11.56 61.29 37.23
CA VAL A 111 -10.79 61.21 35.99
C VAL A 111 -10.23 59.80 35.77
N ALA A 112 -10.31 59.31 34.53
CA ALA A 112 -9.80 58.00 34.14
C ALA A 112 -8.27 57.91 34.29
N ARG A 113 -7.79 56.78 34.81
CA ARG A 113 -6.44 56.29 34.53
C ARG A 113 -6.51 55.41 33.28
N GLU A 114 -5.61 55.65 32.34
CA GLU A 114 -5.34 54.70 31.25
C GLU A 114 -4.51 53.54 31.81
N ASP A 115 -5.18 52.52 32.35
CA ASP A 115 -4.54 51.23 32.58
C ASP A 115 -4.46 50.51 31.22
N THR A 116 -3.25 50.32 30.73
CA THR A 116 -3.00 49.67 29.44
C THR A 116 -3.22 48.16 29.60
N GLU A 117 -4.43 47.68 29.30
CA GLU A 117 -4.68 46.23 29.21
C GLU A 117 -3.85 45.63 28.07
N GLU A 118 -2.77 44.93 28.41
CA GLU A 118 -2.11 44.00 27.50
C GLU A 118 -3.10 42.89 27.15
N THR A 119 -3.76 43.02 25.99
CA THR A 119 -4.56 41.94 25.44
C THR A 119 -3.64 40.78 25.08
N GLU A 120 -3.55 39.77 25.95
CA GLU A 120 -2.99 38.47 25.59
C GLU A 120 -3.80 37.94 24.39
N ASP A 121 -3.14 37.94 23.23
CA ASP A 121 -3.67 37.39 21.99
C ASP A 121 -3.77 35.87 22.17
N PHE A 122 -4.95 35.39 22.59
CA PHE A 122 -5.36 34.00 22.45
C PHE A 122 -5.54 33.70 20.96
N GLY A 123 -4.41 33.70 20.24
CA GLY A 123 -4.32 33.43 18.83
C GLY A 123 -5.05 32.14 18.53
N SER A 124 -5.96 32.20 17.58
CA SER A 124 -6.75 31.05 17.14
C SER A 124 -5.81 29.93 16.74
N ALA A 125 -5.66 28.93 17.61
CA ALA A 125 -4.92 27.72 17.29
C ALA A 125 -5.61 27.08 16.09
N GLU A 126 -4.98 27.17 14.92
CA GLU A 126 -5.34 26.34 13.78
C GLU A 126 -5.46 24.90 14.29
N PRO A 127 -6.50 24.14 13.91
CA PRO A 127 -6.63 22.76 14.33
C PRO A 127 -5.40 22.00 13.82
N LEU A 128 -4.48 21.69 14.73
CA LEU A 128 -3.19 21.05 14.46
C LEU A 128 -3.41 19.88 13.49
N GLU A 129 -2.94 20.02 12.25
CA GLU A 129 -2.94 18.91 11.30
C GLU A 129 -2.16 17.76 11.92
N MET A 130 -2.88 16.76 12.44
CA MET A 130 -2.27 15.67 13.19
C MET A 130 -1.26 14.95 12.30
N GLN A 131 0.02 15.17 12.59
CA GLN A 131 1.10 14.69 11.73
C GLN A 131 1.04 13.17 11.65
N PHE A 132 0.69 12.64 10.47
CA PHE A 132 0.41 11.22 10.25
C PHE A 132 1.53 10.29 10.74
N HIS A 133 2.78 10.76 10.72
CA HIS A 133 3.94 10.12 11.35
C HIS A 133 5.00 11.18 11.68
N VAL A 134 5.66 11.08 12.83
CA VAL A 134 6.70 12.01 13.33
C VAL A 134 7.99 11.99 12.49
N PHE A 135 8.14 11.03 11.56
CA PHE A 135 9.36 10.88 10.78
C PHE A 135 9.42 11.92 9.65
N PRO A 136 10.48 12.74 9.55
CA PRO A 136 10.65 13.66 8.44
C PRO A 136 10.85 12.87 7.14
N LYS A 137 10.52 13.51 6.00
CA LYS A 137 10.55 12.88 4.67
C LYS A 137 11.89 12.22 4.31
N LYS A 138 13.01 12.76 4.78
CA LYS A 138 14.36 12.16 4.63
C LYS A 138 14.48 10.80 5.34
N VAL A 139 13.97 10.69 6.57
CA VAL A 139 13.95 9.44 7.33
C VAL A 139 13.00 8.43 6.69
N LYS A 140 11.80 8.86 6.26
CA LYS A 140 10.88 7.99 5.50
C LYS A 140 11.57 7.38 4.28
N TRP A 141 12.24 8.19 3.45
CA TRP A 141 13.01 7.70 2.30
C TRP A 141 14.14 6.73 2.68
N TYR A 142 14.89 7.01 3.75
CA TYR A 142 15.92 6.12 4.26
C TYR A 142 15.37 4.74 4.65
N LEU A 143 14.21 4.70 5.34
CA LEU A 143 13.53 3.43 5.65
C LEU A 143 13.06 2.70 4.38
N VAL A 144 12.52 3.44 3.40
CA VAL A 144 12.11 2.90 2.08
C VAL A 144 13.31 2.30 1.33
N ILE A 145 14.51 2.87 1.44
CA ILE A 145 15.74 2.32 0.87
C ILE A 145 16.14 1.02 1.59
N ILE A 146 16.15 0.98 2.93
CA ILE A 146 16.48 -0.24 3.69
C ILE A 146 15.54 -1.40 3.31
N ILE A 147 14.21 -1.17 3.38
CA ILE A 147 13.25 -2.21 3.04
C ILE A 147 13.31 -2.56 1.55
N GLY A 148 13.63 -1.60 0.66
CA GLY A 148 13.84 -1.84 -0.77
C GLY A 148 15.02 -2.78 -1.03
N ILE A 149 16.15 -2.54 -0.38
CA ILE A 149 17.32 -3.44 -0.42
C ILE A 149 16.96 -4.82 0.14
N ALA A 150 16.19 -4.90 1.22
CA ALA A 150 15.66 -6.16 1.73
C ALA A 150 14.66 -6.83 0.75
N GLY A 151 13.93 -6.03 -0.01
CA GLY A 151 13.01 -6.44 -1.07
C GLY A 151 13.71 -7.07 -2.29
N LEU A 152 14.98 -6.72 -2.54
CA LEU A 152 15.78 -7.32 -3.63
C LEU A 152 15.81 -8.84 -3.53
N PHE A 153 15.99 -9.41 -2.33
CA PHE A 153 16.13 -10.87 -2.16
C PHE A 153 14.92 -11.67 -2.64
N SER A 154 13.72 -11.08 -2.68
CA SER A 154 12.52 -11.74 -3.22
C SER A 154 12.67 -12.13 -4.69
N GLY A 155 13.28 -11.25 -5.52
CA GLY A 155 13.54 -11.48 -6.94
C GLY A 155 14.97 -11.93 -7.24
N LEU A 156 15.96 -11.50 -6.47
CA LEU A 156 17.36 -11.87 -6.66
C LEU A 156 17.54 -13.38 -6.53
N SER A 157 17.07 -13.98 -5.43
CA SER A 157 17.30 -15.40 -5.10
C SER A 157 16.60 -16.38 -6.04
N SER A 158 15.52 -15.97 -6.71
CA SER A 158 14.88 -16.80 -7.74
C SER A 158 15.69 -16.77 -9.05
N ASN A 159 16.22 -15.62 -9.45
CA ASN A 159 16.78 -15.40 -10.79
C ASN A 159 18.30 -15.61 -10.87
N ILE A 160 19.06 -15.28 -9.81
CA ILE A 160 20.52 -15.52 -9.71
C ILE A 160 20.91 -17.00 -9.88
N TYR A 161 19.95 -17.89 -9.68
CA TYR A 161 20.11 -19.34 -9.77
C TYR A 161 20.00 -19.89 -11.20
N LEU A 162 19.37 -19.16 -12.12
CA LEU A 162 18.96 -19.66 -13.45
C LEU A 162 20.12 -20.04 -14.38
N PRO A 163 21.26 -19.33 -14.44
CA PRO A 163 22.37 -19.74 -15.30
C PRO A 163 23.06 -21.03 -14.82
N SER A 164 23.07 -21.24 -13.50
CA SER A 164 23.74 -22.38 -12.85
C SER A 164 23.02 -23.71 -12.99
N LEU A 165 21.80 -23.77 -13.56
CA LEU A 165 20.97 -24.98 -13.60
C LEU A 165 21.72 -26.20 -14.17
N SER A 166 22.48 -26.00 -15.24
CA SER A 166 23.28 -27.07 -15.86
C SER A 166 24.49 -27.48 -15.02
N ALA A 167 25.18 -26.53 -14.37
CA ALA A 167 26.30 -26.83 -13.48
C ALA A 167 25.84 -27.63 -12.25
N ILE A 168 24.64 -27.31 -11.72
CA ILE A 168 24.02 -28.03 -10.60
C ILE A 168 23.64 -29.46 -11.00
N ALA A 169 23.05 -29.64 -12.18
CA ALA A 169 22.68 -30.95 -12.71
C ALA A 169 23.91 -31.87 -12.83
N GLN A 170 25.03 -31.31 -13.33
CA GLN A 170 26.30 -32.02 -13.49
C GLN A 170 26.95 -32.39 -12.14
N ASP A 171 27.09 -31.43 -11.21
CA ASP A 171 27.73 -31.65 -9.91
C ASP A 171 26.94 -32.63 -9.03
N LEU A 172 25.62 -32.46 -8.95
CA LEU A 172 24.74 -33.32 -8.14
C LEU A 172 24.31 -34.61 -8.87
N LYS A 173 24.74 -34.82 -10.13
CA LYS A 173 24.47 -36.00 -10.95
C LYS A 173 22.98 -36.31 -11.11
N VAL A 174 22.17 -35.28 -11.39
CA VAL A 174 20.72 -35.36 -11.62
C VAL A 174 20.35 -34.75 -12.97
N SER A 175 19.13 -34.98 -13.46
CA SER A 175 18.70 -34.39 -14.72
C SER A 175 18.37 -32.89 -14.57
N LEU A 176 18.40 -32.15 -15.68
CA LEU A 176 17.88 -30.77 -15.71
C LEU A 176 16.40 -30.67 -15.28
N SER A 177 15.62 -31.74 -15.48
CA SER A 177 14.22 -31.81 -15.03
C SER A 177 14.14 -31.76 -13.50
N ASP A 178 14.97 -32.57 -12.84
CA ASP A 178 15.06 -32.61 -11.38
C ASP A 178 15.48 -31.24 -10.84
N VAL A 179 16.52 -30.62 -11.42
CA VAL A 179 16.92 -29.25 -11.02
C VAL A 179 15.78 -28.25 -11.27
N GLY A 180 14.97 -28.43 -12.30
CA GLY A 180 13.73 -27.67 -12.53
C GLY A 180 12.74 -27.73 -11.36
N LEU A 181 12.60 -28.89 -10.69
CA LEU A 181 11.75 -29.04 -9.50
C LEU A 181 12.17 -28.13 -8.34
N THR A 182 13.43 -27.68 -8.30
CA THR A 182 13.87 -26.68 -7.29
C THR A 182 13.26 -25.30 -7.53
N ILE A 183 12.94 -24.95 -8.78
CA ILE A 183 12.22 -23.73 -9.14
C ILE A 183 10.75 -23.89 -8.73
N THR A 184 10.14 -25.04 -9.01
CA THR A 184 8.78 -25.40 -8.56
C THR A 184 8.65 -25.33 -7.03
N SER A 185 9.57 -25.96 -6.28
CA SER A 185 9.66 -25.91 -4.81
C SER A 185 9.72 -24.46 -4.31
N TYR A 186 10.64 -23.66 -4.88
CA TYR A 186 10.80 -22.25 -4.56
C TYR A 186 9.50 -21.47 -4.81
N LEU A 187 8.81 -21.71 -5.93
CA LEU A 187 7.55 -21.03 -6.29
C LEU A 187 6.39 -21.42 -5.37
N ILE A 188 6.23 -22.70 -5.02
CA ILE A 188 5.19 -23.16 -4.06
C ILE A 188 5.36 -22.43 -2.73
N VAL A 189 6.56 -22.48 -2.16
CA VAL A 189 6.81 -21.88 -0.84
C VAL A 189 6.82 -20.36 -0.91
N GLN A 190 7.28 -19.75 -2.01
CA GLN A 190 7.11 -18.31 -2.26
C GLN A 190 5.63 -17.91 -2.29
N GLY A 191 4.75 -18.71 -2.89
CA GLY A 191 3.31 -18.47 -2.96
C GLY A 191 2.66 -18.42 -1.58
N ILE A 192 2.99 -19.42 -0.75
CA ILE A 192 2.42 -19.65 0.57
C ILE A 192 2.98 -18.69 1.63
N SER A 193 4.28 -18.39 1.59
CA SER A 193 5.02 -17.67 2.63
C SER A 193 4.40 -16.31 3.07
N PRO A 194 3.95 -15.42 2.17
CA PRO A 194 3.32 -14.15 2.57
C PRO A 194 2.02 -14.27 3.35
N LEU A 195 1.28 -15.40 3.25
CA LEU A 195 0.10 -15.63 4.10
C LEU A 195 0.50 -15.67 5.58
N PHE A 196 1.62 -16.35 5.87
CA PHE A 196 2.19 -16.49 7.22
C PHE A 196 2.85 -15.21 7.68
N TRP A 197 3.88 -14.73 6.97
CA TRP A 197 4.66 -13.58 7.44
C TRP A 197 3.91 -12.25 7.37
N GLY A 198 3.02 -12.06 6.39
CA GLY A 198 2.17 -10.87 6.31
C GLY A 198 1.30 -10.74 7.57
N SER A 199 0.51 -11.78 7.85
CA SER A 199 -0.34 -11.88 9.04
C SER A 199 0.45 -11.75 10.35
N LEU A 200 1.66 -12.33 10.41
CA LEU A 200 2.52 -12.21 11.58
C LEU A 200 3.04 -10.77 11.74
N SER A 201 3.38 -10.08 10.65
CA SER A 201 3.88 -8.69 10.71
C SER A 201 2.82 -7.68 11.15
N ASP A 202 1.54 -7.94 10.87
CA ASP A 202 0.40 -7.13 11.34
C ASP A 202 0.11 -7.31 12.84
N THR A 203 0.77 -8.27 13.51
CA THR A 203 0.43 -8.67 14.89
C THR A 203 1.61 -8.58 15.86
N ILE A 204 2.80 -9.06 15.48
CA ILE A 204 4.01 -9.00 16.33
C ILE A 204 4.91 -7.81 16.03
N GLY A 205 4.69 -7.08 14.92
CA GLY A 205 5.52 -5.97 14.44
C GLY A 205 6.25 -6.25 13.11
N ARG A 206 6.60 -5.19 12.38
CA ARG A 206 7.36 -5.27 11.12
C ARG A 206 8.82 -5.68 11.36
N ARG A 207 9.46 -5.11 12.38
CA ARG A 207 10.90 -5.31 12.66
C ARG A 207 11.20 -6.75 13.10
N PRO A 208 10.50 -7.34 14.09
CA PRO A 208 10.74 -8.74 14.47
C PRO A 208 10.55 -9.72 13.31
N VAL A 209 9.55 -9.50 12.47
CA VAL A 209 9.28 -10.40 11.33
C VAL A 209 10.38 -10.31 10.27
N TYR A 210 10.93 -9.13 9.99
CA TYR A 210 12.12 -9.01 9.15
C TYR A 210 13.32 -9.79 9.73
N LEU A 211 13.54 -9.72 11.05
CA LEU A 211 14.63 -10.47 11.69
C LEU A 211 14.43 -11.98 11.52
N TYR A 212 13.26 -12.51 11.86
CA TYR A 212 12.98 -13.94 11.76
C TYR A 212 13.02 -14.46 10.32
N SER A 213 12.45 -13.72 9.35
CA SER A 213 12.42 -14.18 7.96
C SER A 213 13.81 -14.12 7.29
N PHE A 214 14.64 -13.13 7.62
CA PHE A 214 16.04 -13.12 7.21
C PHE A 214 16.87 -14.20 7.91
N SER A 215 16.61 -14.54 9.18
CA SER A 215 17.28 -15.68 9.83
C SER A 215 17.00 -16.99 9.09
N VAL A 216 15.73 -17.25 8.72
CA VAL A 216 15.35 -18.42 7.91
C VAL A 216 16.05 -18.39 6.54
N TYR A 217 16.13 -17.23 5.91
CA TYR A 217 16.83 -17.05 4.63
C TYR A 217 18.34 -17.34 4.75
N ILE A 218 19.01 -16.78 5.76
CA ILE A 218 20.45 -16.94 6.02
C ILE A 218 20.79 -18.39 6.30
N VAL A 219 20.07 -19.05 7.23
CA VAL A 219 20.24 -20.49 7.53
C VAL A 219 20.06 -21.33 6.26
N SER A 220 19.10 -20.98 5.41
CA SER A 220 18.90 -21.69 4.14
C SER A 220 20.09 -21.52 3.20
N ASN A 221 20.66 -20.32 3.07
CA ASN A 221 21.84 -20.11 2.24
C ASN A 221 23.10 -20.80 2.77
N ILE A 222 23.27 -20.90 4.10
CA ILE A 222 24.35 -21.70 4.71
C ILE A 222 24.24 -23.14 4.21
N VAL A 223 23.09 -23.79 4.39
CA VAL A 223 22.92 -25.20 3.98
C VAL A 223 23.01 -25.38 2.46
N LEU A 224 22.46 -24.45 1.67
CA LEU A 224 22.58 -24.48 0.20
C LEU A 224 24.03 -24.34 -0.28
N SER A 225 24.85 -23.53 0.40
CA SER A 225 26.27 -23.36 0.04
C SER A 225 27.11 -24.63 0.23
N ILE A 226 26.72 -25.49 1.18
CA ILE A 226 27.38 -26.78 1.47
C ILE A 226 26.55 -27.98 1.02
N THR A 227 25.58 -27.80 0.11
CA THR A 227 24.62 -28.85 -0.24
C THR A 227 25.33 -30.10 -0.82
N PRO A 228 25.14 -31.29 -0.20
CA PRO A 228 25.82 -32.51 -0.62
C PRO A 228 25.04 -33.31 -1.67
N ASN A 229 23.73 -33.07 -1.81
CA ASN A 229 22.85 -33.83 -2.69
C ASN A 229 21.61 -33.02 -3.11
N PHE A 230 20.86 -33.57 -4.07
CA PHE A 230 19.68 -32.93 -4.63
C PHE A 230 18.49 -32.77 -3.65
N PRO A 231 18.11 -33.76 -2.81
CA PRO A 231 17.03 -33.58 -1.83
C PRO A 231 17.25 -32.41 -0.85
N VAL A 232 18.49 -32.21 -0.38
CA VAL A 232 18.84 -31.06 0.48
C VAL A 232 18.66 -29.74 -0.28
N LEU A 233 19.17 -29.67 -1.52
CA LEU A 233 18.98 -28.51 -2.40
C LEU A 233 17.48 -28.20 -2.60
N LEU A 234 16.65 -29.21 -2.89
CA LEU A 234 15.22 -29.07 -3.15
C LEU A 234 14.44 -28.50 -1.96
N VAL A 235 14.69 -29.02 -0.75
CA VAL A 235 14.01 -28.57 0.48
C VAL A 235 14.48 -27.18 0.88
N PHE A 236 15.79 -26.93 0.90
CA PHE A 236 16.32 -25.64 1.33
C PHE A 236 16.12 -24.52 0.31
N ARG A 237 15.90 -24.81 -0.98
CA ARG A 237 15.39 -23.82 -1.95
C ARG A 237 13.98 -23.37 -1.60
N GLY A 238 13.11 -24.28 -1.16
CA GLY A 238 11.80 -23.94 -0.59
C GLY A 238 11.93 -23.06 0.66
N LEU A 239 12.79 -23.45 1.62
CA LEU A 239 13.00 -22.69 2.85
C LEU A 239 13.63 -21.29 2.61
N GLN A 240 14.53 -21.17 1.63
CA GLN A 240 15.09 -19.90 1.15
C GLN A 240 13.98 -19.00 0.60
N ALA A 241 13.02 -19.55 -0.17
CA ALA A 241 11.84 -18.81 -0.62
C ALA A 241 10.94 -18.38 0.57
N ALA A 242 10.83 -19.22 1.60
CA ALA A 242 10.04 -18.92 2.79
C ALA A 242 10.54 -17.64 3.49
N GLY A 243 11.86 -17.48 3.62
CA GLY A 243 12.47 -16.26 4.16
C GLY A 243 12.31 -15.05 3.22
N SER A 244 12.70 -15.19 1.94
CA SER A 244 12.79 -14.05 1.00
C SER A 244 11.45 -13.48 0.54
N ALA A 245 10.41 -14.30 0.40
CA ALA A 245 9.12 -13.85 -0.14
C ALA A 245 8.39 -12.88 0.81
N SER A 246 8.66 -13.00 2.11
CA SER A 246 8.07 -12.19 3.18
C SER A 246 8.29 -10.68 2.97
N THR A 247 9.46 -10.30 2.45
CA THR A 247 9.93 -8.90 2.39
C THR A 247 9.02 -8.01 1.56
N VAL A 248 8.32 -8.58 0.56
CA VAL A 248 7.33 -7.88 -0.27
C VAL A 248 6.09 -7.48 0.53
N SER A 249 5.55 -8.39 1.35
CA SER A 249 4.39 -8.09 2.19
C SER A 249 4.74 -7.13 3.33
N ILE A 250 5.86 -7.36 4.02
CA ILE A 250 6.28 -6.54 5.16
C ILE A 250 6.69 -5.13 4.70
N GLY A 251 7.41 -5.00 3.58
CA GLY A 251 7.85 -3.70 3.06
C GLY A 251 6.68 -2.82 2.64
N ASN A 252 5.68 -3.39 1.98
CA ASN A 252 4.42 -2.68 1.72
C ASN A 252 3.70 -2.29 3.03
N GLY A 253 3.74 -3.13 4.07
CA GLY A 253 3.25 -2.81 5.41
C GLY A 253 3.96 -1.60 6.03
N VAL A 254 5.30 -1.59 6.04
CA VAL A 254 6.13 -0.47 6.53
C VAL A 254 5.76 0.84 5.81
N ILE A 255 5.64 0.80 4.48
CA ILE A 255 5.24 1.99 3.70
C ILE A 255 3.82 2.44 4.07
N GLN A 256 2.89 1.52 4.29
CA GLN A 256 1.52 1.85 4.72
C GLN A 256 1.47 2.42 6.13
N ASP A 257 2.37 2.01 7.02
CA ASP A 257 2.43 2.51 8.40
C ASP A 257 3.00 3.95 8.45
N ILE A 258 4.05 4.25 7.67
CA ILE A 258 4.77 5.54 7.73
C ILE A 258 4.28 6.63 6.76
N ALA A 259 3.61 6.27 5.66
CA ALA A 259 3.30 7.20 4.57
C ALA A 259 1.82 7.58 4.45
N THR A 260 1.57 8.89 4.31
CA THR A 260 0.26 9.46 3.96
C THR A 260 -0.21 8.94 2.59
N PRO A 261 -1.51 9.03 2.25
CA PRO A 261 -2.02 8.63 0.95
C PRO A 261 -1.24 9.22 -0.24
N ASP A 262 -0.86 10.50 -0.16
CA ASP A 262 -0.17 11.23 -1.23
C ASP A 262 1.31 10.81 -1.39
N GLU A 263 2.03 10.58 -0.29
CA GLU A 263 3.44 10.13 -0.34
C GLU A 263 3.57 8.65 -0.73
N ARG A 264 2.58 7.83 -0.34
CA ARG A 264 2.60 6.36 -0.45
C ARG A 264 2.83 5.88 -1.89
N GLY A 265 2.26 6.57 -2.89
CA GLY A 265 2.43 6.21 -4.29
C GLY A 265 3.90 6.26 -4.74
N ALA A 266 4.65 7.28 -4.31
CA ALA A 266 6.06 7.43 -4.65
C ALA A 266 6.97 6.43 -3.94
N PHE A 267 6.68 6.11 -2.67
CA PHE A 267 7.45 5.12 -1.93
C PHE A 267 7.21 3.69 -2.45
N ILE A 268 5.95 3.32 -2.76
CA ILE A 268 5.65 2.00 -3.34
C ILE A 268 6.28 1.86 -4.73
N SER A 269 6.23 2.88 -5.58
CA SER A 269 6.80 2.79 -6.93
C SER A 269 8.33 2.66 -6.91
N PHE A 270 9.02 3.41 -6.05
CA PHE A 270 10.47 3.28 -5.86
C PHE A 270 10.87 1.93 -5.24
N TYR A 271 10.14 1.47 -4.22
CA TYR A 271 10.31 0.15 -3.63
C TYR A 271 10.18 -0.99 -4.67
N GLN A 272 9.15 -0.91 -5.52
CA GLN A 272 8.95 -1.87 -6.61
C GLN A 272 10.00 -1.76 -7.72
N ALA A 273 10.52 -0.56 -8.00
CA ALA A 273 11.60 -0.37 -8.97
C ALA A 273 12.90 -1.06 -8.52
N ILE A 274 13.29 -0.88 -7.23
CA ILE A 274 14.40 -1.62 -6.64
C ILE A 274 14.15 -3.14 -6.75
N ARG A 275 12.97 -3.62 -6.36
CA ARG A 275 12.64 -5.05 -6.45
C ARG A 275 12.76 -5.58 -7.88
N ASN A 276 12.25 -4.88 -8.88
CA ASN A 276 12.28 -5.33 -10.28
C ASN A 276 13.71 -5.30 -10.87
N PHE A 277 14.58 -4.38 -10.42
CA PHE A 277 16.00 -4.35 -10.80
C PHE A 277 16.74 -5.66 -10.47
N SER A 278 16.37 -6.34 -9.38
CA SER A 278 16.96 -7.65 -9.02
C SER A 278 16.77 -8.75 -10.07
N ILE A 279 15.71 -8.66 -10.88
CA ILE A 279 15.39 -9.67 -11.92
C ILE A 279 16.38 -9.57 -13.09
N ALA A 280 16.80 -8.35 -13.45
CA ALA A 280 17.78 -8.12 -14.52
C ALA A 280 19.20 -8.46 -14.06
N VAL A 281 19.60 -8.00 -12.87
CA VAL A 281 20.99 -8.13 -12.41
C VAL A 281 21.30 -9.52 -11.84
N GLY A 282 20.30 -10.20 -11.26
CA GLY A 282 20.47 -11.50 -10.62
C GLY A 282 21.16 -12.54 -11.52
N PRO A 283 20.60 -12.88 -12.69
CA PRO A 283 21.21 -13.86 -13.59
C PRO A 283 22.63 -13.48 -14.02
N VAL A 284 22.94 -12.20 -14.24
CA VAL A 284 24.32 -11.78 -14.61
C VAL A 284 25.31 -12.10 -13.49
N ILE A 285 24.98 -11.74 -12.24
CA ILE A 285 25.81 -12.09 -11.08
C ILE A 285 25.91 -13.61 -10.93
N GLY A 286 24.79 -14.31 -11.10
CA GLY A 286 24.69 -15.77 -11.02
C GLY A 286 25.62 -16.48 -11.99
N GLY A 287 25.59 -16.08 -13.26
CA GLY A 287 26.42 -16.64 -14.32
C GLY A 287 27.91 -16.44 -14.07
N VAL A 288 28.32 -15.23 -13.68
CA VAL A 288 29.72 -14.93 -13.31
C VAL A 288 30.17 -15.78 -12.12
N LEU A 289 29.38 -15.86 -11.04
CA LEU A 289 29.70 -16.66 -9.86
C LEU A 289 29.79 -18.17 -10.19
N SER A 290 28.81 -18.68 -10.93
CA SER A 290 28.76 -20.08 -11.40
C SER A 290 29.99 -20.46 -12.21
N ASN A 291 30.36 -19.62 -13.18
CA ASN A 291 31.43 -19.90 -14.13
C ASN A 291 32.83 -19.92 -13.48
N PHE A 292 33.11 -18.98 -12.57
CA PHE A 292 34.45 -18.83 -11.98
C PHE A 292 34.63 -19.53 -10.63
N PHE A 293 33.55 -19.73 -9.86
CA PHE A 293 33.62 -20.25 -8.48
C PHE A 293 32.64 -21.43 -8.23
N GLY A 294 31.98 -21.94 -9.27
CA GLY A 294 30.97 -22.99 -9.18
C GLY A 294 29.65 -22.52 -8.56
N PHE A 295 28.56 -23.27 -8.78
CA PHE A 295 27.21 -22.85 -8.36
C PHE A 295 27.07 -22.59 -6.84
N ARG A 296 27.86 -23.27 -6.00
CA ARG A 296 27.83 -23.09 -4.53
C ARG A 296 28.13 -21.65 -4.11
N SER A 297 28.98 -20.96 -4.87
CA SER A 297 29.34 -19.55 -4.65
C SER A 297 28.14 -18.59 -4.75
N VAL A 298 27.11 -18.93 -5.54
CA VAL A 298 25.86 -18.17 -5.62
C VAL A 298 25.17 -18.08 -4.26
N PHE A 299 25.14 -19.20 -3.51
CA PHE A 299 24.56 -19.23 -2.16
C PHE A 299 25.46 -18.54 -1.12
N ILE A 300 26.79 -18.62 -1.27
CA ILE A 300 27.74 -17.88 -0.43
C ILE A 300 27.58 -16.37 -0.62
N PHE A 301 27.42 -15.89 -1.86
CA PHE A 301 27.15 -14.49 -2.16
C PHE A 301 25.83 -14.02 -1.53
N LEU A 302 24.75 -14.78 -1.71
CA LEU A 302 23.46 -14.48 -1.09
C LEU A 302 23.54 -14.48 0.44
N LEU A 303 24.30 -15.39 1.04
CA LEU A 303 24.57 -15.44 2.48
C LEU A 303 25.27 -14.17 2.97
N ILE A 304 26.37 -13.76 2.34
CA ILE A 304 27.13 -12.56 2.71
C ILE A 304 26.26 -11.31 2.62
N VAL A 305 25.62 -11.08 1.48
CA VAL A 305 24.85 -9.86 1.24
C VAL A 305 23.58 -9.80 2.10
N SER A 306 22.90 -10.94 2.33
CA SER A 306 21.74 -10.97 3.25
C SER A 306 22.12 -10.82 4.72
N SER A 307 23.28 -11.31 5.13
CA SER A 307 23.81 -11.08 6.49
C SER A 307 24.15 -9.62 6.72
N ALA A 308 24.75 -8.94 5.73
CA ALA A 308 25.00 -7.50 5.77
C ALA A 308 23.68 -6.70 5.85
N VAL A 309 22.67 -7.07 5.06
CA VAL A 309 21.35 -6.41 5.09
C VAL A 309 20.58 -6.68 6.39
N LEU A 310 20.68 -7.88 6.96
CA LEU A 310 20.17 -8.16 8.30
C LEU A 310 20.88 -7.30 9.35
N GLY A 311 22.20 -7.11 9.23
CA GLY A 311 22.95 -6.15 10.05
C GLY A 311 22.39 -4.73 9.96
N ILE A 312 22.15 -4.22 8.75
CA ILE A 312 21.53 -2.90 8.53
C ILE A 312 20.13 -2.83 9.17
N ILE A 313 19.31 -3.87 9.03
CA ILE A 313 17.99 -3.96 9.67
C ILE A 313 18.13 -3.90 11.19
N VAL A 314 18.97 -4.74 11.80
CA VAL A 314 19.22 -4.77 13.25
C VAL A 314 19.69 -3.41 13.77
N LEU A 315 20.61 -2.75 13.05
CA LEU A 315 21.20 -1.47 13.44
C LEU A 315 20.22 -0.29 13.28
N PHE A 316 19.44 -0.23 12.20
CA PHE A 316 18.78 1.01 11.76
C PHE A 316 17.25 0.96 11.56
N LEU A 317 16.63 -0.19 11.26
CA LEU A 317 15.19 -0.25 10.95
C LEU A 317 14.35 -0.25 12.25
N PRO A 318 13.63 0.82 12.64
CA PRO A 318 12.78 0.80 13.82
C PRO A 318 11.53 -0.06 13.59
N GLU A 319 10.82 -0.39 14.67
CA GLU A 319 9.43 -0.81 14.53
C GLU A 319 8.57 0.34 13.97
N THR A 320 7.67 0.02 13.04
CA THR A 320 6.77 0.99 12.40
C THR A 320 5.30 0.66 12.59
N LEU A 321 4.95 -0.56 13.01
CA LEU A 321 3.57 -0.98 13.19
C LEU A 321 2.86 -0.05 14.20
N ARG A 322 1.79 0.61 13.76
CA ARG A 322 1.09 1.66 14.54
C ARG A 322 0.58 1.21 15.90
N THR A 323 0.18 -0.05 16.05
CA THR A 323 -0.26 -0.65 17.33
C THR A 323 0.87 -0.91 18.33
N ILE A 324 2.13 -0.63 17.95
CA ILE A 324 3.33 -0.77 18.78
C ILE A 324 4.10 0.55 18.86
N ALA A 325 4.30 1.23 17.74
CA ALA A 325 5.09 2.46 17.62
C ALA A 325 4.25 3.76 17.61
N GLY A 326 2.92 3.67 17.59
CA GLY A 326 2.04 4.83 17.42
C GLY A 326 2.27 5.53 16.08
N ASN A 327 2.44 6.86 16.11
CA ASN A 327 2.89 7.67 14.98
C ASN A 327 4.43 7.81 14.92
N GLY A 328 5.18 6.96 15.64
CA GLY A 328 6.64 7.02 15.78
C GLY A 328 7.16 7.82 16.98
N SER A 329 6.28 8.37 17.82
CA SER A 329 6.61 9.08 19.06
C SER A 329 6.97 8.16 20.23
N LEU A 330 6.42 6.94 20.25
CA LEU A 330 6.48 6.05 21.41
C LEU A 330 7.88 5.46 21.66
N LYS A 331 8.23 5.31 22.94
CA LYS A 331 9.54 4.78 23.37
C LYS A 331 9.60 3.25 23.20
N LEU A 332 10.20 2.81 22.10
CA LEU A 332 10.43 1.39 21.79
C LEU A 332 11.47 0.73 22.72
N SER A 333 11.27 -0.55 23.02
CA SER A 333 12.14 -1.36 23.89
C SER A 333 12.41 -2.75 23.30
N GLY A 334 13.48 -3.40 23.76
CA GLY A 334 13.87 -4.75 23.33
C GLY A 334 14.00 -4.89 21.81
N ILE A 335 13.44 -5.97 21.26
CA ILE A 335 13.49 -6.30 19.82
C ILE A 335 12.91 -5.21 18.91
N TYR A 336 12.05 -4.33 19.42
CA TYR A 336 11.42 -3.25 18.64
C TYR A 336 12.33 -2.04 18.41
N ARG A 337 13.36 -1.86 19.24
CA ARG A 337 14.29 -0.73 19.14
C ARG A 337 15.47 -1.08 18.21
N PRO A 338 15.85 -0.20 17.26
CA PRO A 338 17.09 -0.35 16.49
C PRO A 338 18.31 -0.08 17.39
N LEU A 339 19.42 -0.79 17.20
CA LEU A 339 20.60 -0.63 18.06
C LEU A 339 21.18 0.79 17.98
N LEU A 340 21.21 1.40 16.79
CA LEU A 340 21.65 2.78 16.57
C LEU A 340 20.45 3.75 16.56
N SER A 341 19.67 3.76 17.64
CA SER A 341 18.43 4.55 17.73
C SER A 341 18.63 6.07 17.60
N GLY A 342 19.85 6.58 17.79
CA GLY A 342 20.17 8.01 17.68
C GLY A 342 19.98 8.63 16.29
N PHE A 343 19.95 7.81 15.23
CA PHE A 343 19.84 8.31 13.85
C PHE A 343 18.41 8.34 13.28
N VAL A 344 17.47 7.62 13.88
CA VAL A 344 16.16 7.32 13.26
C VAL A 344 14.98 7.62 14.16
N THR A 345 15.16 7.66 15.48
CA THR A 345 14.06 7.94 16.40
C THR A 345 13.76 9.44 16.40
N GLY A 346 12.51 9.81 16.12
CA GLY A 346 12.06 11.21 16.24
C GLY A 346 12.11 11.70 17.68
N LYS A 347 11.83 13.00 17.90
CA LYS A 347 11.63 13.52 19.27
C LYS A 347 10.56 12.68 19.96
N GLN A 348 10.95 11.99 21.03
CA GLN A 348 10.04 11.18 21.83
C GLN A 348 9.24 12.12 22.74
N ASN A 349 7.93 12.16 22.59
CA ASN A 349 7.07 12.81 23.58
C ASN A 349 6.93 11.90 24.79
N THR A 350 7.01 12.48 25.99
CA THR A 350 6.88 11.78 27.28
C THR A 350 5.41 11.57 27.69
N GLU A 351 4.48 12.04 26.87
CA GLU A 351 3.03 11.97 27.13
C GLU A 351 2.53 10.52 27.07
N GLU A 352 1.48 10.24 27.84
CA GLU A 352 0.92 8.88 27.94
C GLU A 352 0.46 8.38 26.56
N PRO A 353 0.68 7.09 26.21
CA PRO A 353 0.30 6.59 24.91
C PRO A 353 -1.20 6.74 24.67
N GLU A 354 -1.56 7.47 23.60
CA GLU A 354 -2.91 7.44 23.03
C GLU A 354 -3.36 5.98 22.90
N ALA A 355 -4.53 5.66 23.43
CA ALA A 355 -4.94 4.29 23.77
C ALA A 355 -4.77 3.32 22.59
N LEU A 356 -3.65 2.58 22.60
CA LEU A 356 -3.23 1.76 21.47
C LEU A 356 -4.29 0.72 21.13
N ALA A 357 -4.74 0.70 19.87
CA ALA A 357 -5.73 -0.25 19.40
C ALA A 357 -5.31 -1.69 19.73
N PRO A 358 -6.20 -2.51 20.30
CA PRO A 358 -5.85 -3.81 20.87
C PRO A 358 -5.24 -4.74 19.82
N ARG A 359 -4.13 -5.40 20.19
CA ARG A 359 -3.41 -6.31 19.28
C ARG A 359 -4.34 -7.43 18.80
N PRO A 360 -4.52 -7.63 17.48
CA PRO A 360 -5.30 -8.73 16.97
C PRO A 360 -4.64 -10.06 17.37
N LYS A 361 -5.40 -10.98 17.98
CA LYS A 361 -4.89 -12.31 18.34
C LYS A 361 -4.65 -13.15 17.09
N VAL A 362 -3.47 -13.78 17.01
CA VAL A 362 -3.12 -14.70 15.92
C VAL A 362 -3.72 -16.07 16.21
N ASN A 363 -4.74 -16.44 15.44
CA ASN A 363 -5.29 -17.79 15.43
C ASN A 363 -5.03 -18.43 14.05
N LEU A 364 -5.09 -19.75 13.93
CA LEU A 364 -4.91 -20.45 12.64
C LEU A 364 -5.85 -19.92 11.54
N LYS A 365 -7.09 -19.55 11.94
CA LYS A 365 -8.09 -18.92 11.06
C LYS A 365 -7.61 -17.59 10.43
N THR A 366 -6.68 -16.86 11.05
CA THR A 366 -6.14 -15.59 10.52
C THR A 366 -5.37 -15.82 9.22
N PHE A 367 -4.55 -16.88 9.15
CA PHE A 367 -3.79 -17.24 7.94
C PHE A 367 -4.68 -17.76 6.80
N LEU A 368 -5.86 -18.29 7.13
CA LEU A 368 -6.83 -18.82 6.16
C LEU A 368 -7.82 -17.75 5.65
N LYS A 369 -8.00 -16.63 6.35
CA LYS A 369 -8.90 -15.53 5.93
C LYS A 369 -8.65 -15.01 4.49
N PRO A 370 -7.41 -14.85 4.00
CA PRO A 370 -7.16 -14.43 2.62
C PRO A 370 -7.74 -15.39 1.58
N LEU A 371 -7.84 -16.69 1.88
CA LEU A 371 -8.42 -17.70 0.98
C LEU A 371 -9.92 -17.47 0.73
N LEU A 372 -10.63 -16.80 1.65
CA LEU A 372 -12.04 -16.45 1.45
C LEU A 372 -12.23 -15.50 0.26
N LEU A 373 -11.21 -14.71 -0.11
CA LEU A 373 -11.25 -13.84 -1.28
C LEU A 373 -11.35 -14.64 -2.60
N LEU A 374 -10.98 -15.92 -2.63
CA LEU A 374 -11.17 -16.80 -3.79
C LEU A 374 -12.63 -17.20 -4.03
N ARG A 375 -13.54 -16.96 -3.08
CA ARG A 375 -14.98 -17.16 -3.27
C ARG A 375 -15.65 -16.00 -4.02
N GLU A 376 -14.97 -14.85 -4.11
CA GLU A 376 -15.49 -13.66 -4.79
C GLU A 376 -15.12 -13.71 -6.27
N LYS A 377 -16.13 -13.58 -7.14
CA LYS A 377 -15.99 -13.86 -8.58
C LYS A 377 -15.03 -12.91 -9.29
N ASP A 378 -15.14 -11.61 -9.01
CA ASP A 378 -14.28 -10.54 -9.54
C ASP A 378 -12.80 -10.76 -9.15
N ILE A 379 -12.55 -11.15 -7.90
CA ILE A 379 -11.20 -11.45 -7.44
C ILE A 379 -10.68 -12.73 -8.12
N LEU A 380 -11.46 -13.82 -8.11
CA LEU A 380 -11.02 -15.10 -8.65
C LEU A 380 -10.70 -15.04 -10.15
N VAL A 381 -11.57 -14.40 -10.94
CA VAL A 381 -11.41 -14.24 -12.39
C VAL A 381 -10.15 -13.44 -12.71
N SER A 382 -9.93 -12.31 -12.03
CA SER A 382 -8.72 -11.48 -12.18
C SER A 382 -7.44 -12.25 -11.80
N LEU A 383 -7.47 -12.95 -10.65
CA LEU A 383 -6.33 -13.74 -10.15
C LEU A 383 -5.94 -14.91 -11.04
N VAL A 384 -6.92 -15.67 -11.54
CA VAL A 384 -6.67 -16.81 -12.45
C VAL A 384 -6.12 -16.31 -13.78
N PHE A 385 -6.66 -15.23 -14.33
CA PHE A 385 -6.15 -14.62 -15.55
C PHE A 385 -4.69 -14.14 -15.40
N GLY A 386 -4.40 -13.32 -14.38
CA GLY A 386 -3.04 -12.84 -14.11
C GLY A 386 -2.07 -13.97 -13.74
N GLY A 387 -2.55 -15.02 -13.07
CA GLY A 387 -1.79 -16.22 -12.74
C GLY A 387 -1.39 -17.04 -13.97
N THR A 388 -2.26 -17.18 -14.98
CA THR A 388 -1.91 -17.82 -16.26
C THR A 388 -0.80 -17.06 -16.99
N VAL A 389 -0.94 -15.75 -17.17
CA VAL A 389 0.05 -14.92 -17.89
C VAL A 389 1.42 -14.96 -17.19
N TYR A 390 1.44 -14.96 -15.85
CA TYR A 390 2.67 -15.10 -15.08
C TYR A 390 3.23 -16.53 -15.13
N SER A 391 2.39 -17.56 -15.17
CA SER A 391 2.80 -18.96 -15.31
C SER A 391 3.52 -19.19 -16.65
N VAL A 392 2.94 -18.71 -17.76
CA VAL A 392 3.55 -18.81 -19.09
C VAL A 392 4.89 -18.06 -19.17
N TRP A 393 4.99 -16.85 -18.60
CA TRP A 393 6.28 -16.15 -18.49
C TRP A 393 7.29 -16.94 -17.62
N SER A 394 6.83 -17.55 -16.53
CA SER A 394 7.69 -18.37 -15.65
C SER A 394 8.22 -19.61 -16.36
N ILE A 395 7.42 -20.26 -17.22
CA ILE A 395 7.87 -21.36 -18.08
C ILE A 395 8.97 -20.87 -19.02
N VAL A 396 8.75 -19.79 -19.78
CA VAL A 396 9.75 -19.21 -20.69
C VAL A 396 11.07 -18.93 -19.95
N VAL A 397 11.01 -18.32 -18.76
CA VAL A 397 12.20 -18.03 -17.94
C VAL A 397 12.89 -19.31 -17.48
N ALA A 398 12.15 -20.28 -16.94
CA ALA A 398 12.72 -21.51 -16.39
C ALA A 398 13.36 -22.41 -17.46
N THR A 399 12.81 -22.45 -18.68
CA THR A 399 13.34 -23.29 -19.77
C THR A 399 14.41 -22.59 -20.60
N THR A 400 14.59 -21.27 -20.46
CA THR A 400 15.58 -20.48 -21.23
C THR A 400 16.99 -21.06 -21.12
N THR A 401 17.46 -21.39 -19.91
CA THR A 401 18.84 -21.88 -19.72
C THR A 401 19.12 -23.17 -20.50
N GLY A 402 18.22 -24.15 -20.43
CA GLY A 402 18.36 -25.41 -21.17
C GLY A 402 18.34 -25.17 -22.68
N LEU A 403 17.28 -24.50 -23.17
CA LEU A 403 17.12 -24.19 -24.59
C LEU A 403 18.33 -23.44 -25.17
N PHE A 404 18.85 -22.42 -24.47
CA PHE A 404 19.95 -21.60 -24.98
C PHE A 404 21.32 -22.26 -24.85
N LYS A 405 21.55 -23.07 -23.80
CA LYS A 405 22.80 -23.82 -23.65
C LYS A 405 22.92 -24.91 -24.72
N ASP A 406 21.83 -25.61 -25.00
CA ASP A 406 21.79 -26.66 -26.02
C ASP A 406 21.86 -26.09 -27.44
N LEU A 407 21.18 -24.95 -27.70
CA LEU A 407 21.04 -24.38 -29.05
C LEU A 407 22.19 -23.46 -29.47
N PHE A 408 22.78 -22.71 -28.54
CA PHE A 408 23.80 -21.70 -28.83
C PHE A 408 25.15 -22.00 -28.14
N HIS A 409 25.28 -23.13 -27.42
CA HIS A 409 26.50 -23.59 -26.75
C HIS A 409 27.14 -22.55 -25.81
N LEU A 410 26.29 -21.81 -25.09
CA LEU A 410 26.70 -20.73 -24.20
C LEU A 410 27.36 -21.23 -22.91
N ASP A 411 28.36 -20.50 -22.42
CA ASP A 411 28.89 -20.65 -21.07
C ASP A 411 27.93 -20.04 -20.01
N ASP A 412 28.24 -20.25 -18.73
CA ASP A 412 27.37 -19.78 -17.64
C ASP A 412 27.31 -18.23 -17.57
N VAL A 413 28.34 -17.51 -18.05
CA VAL A 413 28.37 -16.04 -18.08
C VAL A 413 27.40 -15.49 -19.12
N LEU A 414 27.48 -16.00 -20.36
CA LEU A 414 26.57 -15.66 -21.45
C LEU A 414 25.14 -16.09 -21.12
N LEU A 415 24.95 -17.23 -20.45
CA LEU A 415 23.65 -17.64 -19.91
C LEU A 415 23.12 -16.67 -18.83
N GLY A 416 23.99 -15.97 -18.09
CA GLY A 416 23.58 -14.85 -17.24
C GLY A 416 23.13 -13.62 -18.03
N VAL A 417 23.86 -13.28 -19.09
CA VAL A 417 23.59 -12.10 -19.94
C VAL A 417 22.27 -12.22 -20.72
N VAL A 418 21.88 -13.41 -21.19
CA VAL A 418 20.64 -13.59 -21.97
C VAL A 418 19.35 -13.31 -21.19
N PHE A 419 19.38 -13.24 -19.86
CA PHE A 419 18.22 -12.80 -19.08
C PHE A 419 18.10 -11.27 -18.93
N LEU A 420 19.10 -10.47 -19.35
CA LEU A 420 19.00 -9.00 -19.30
C LEU A 420 17.79 -8.44 -20.08
N PRO A 421 17.48 -8.90 -21.31
CA PRO A 421 16.26 -8.46 -22.01
C PRO A 421 14.98 -8.82 -21.25
N ASN A 422 14.91 -9.98 -20.61
CA ASN A 422 13.77 -10.36 -19.77
C ASN A 422 13.62 -9.39 -18.58
N GLY A 423 14.70 -9.17 -17.82
CA GLY A 423 14.71 -8.28 -16.66
C GLY A 423 14.36 -6.82 -17.03
N LEU A 424 14.99 -6.27 -18.07
CA LEU A 424 14.68 -4.93 -18.61
C LEU A 424 13.22 -4.84 -19.07
N GLY A 425 12.72 -5.89 -19.73
CA GLY A 425 11.31 -6.02 -20.10
C GLY A 425 10.41 -5.87 -18.88
N THR A 426 10.64 -6.63 -17.80
CA THR A 426 9.81 -6.53 -16.58
C THR A 426 9.79 -5.10 -16.02
N ILE A 427 10.94 -4.43 -15.95
CA ILE A 427 11.04 -3.05 -15.42
C ILE A 427 10.21 -2.10 -16.30
N ILE A 428 10.47 -2.07 -17.61
CA ILE A 428 9.82 -1.16 -18.55
C ILE A 428 8.30 -1.43 -18.62
N GLY A 429 7.90 -2.70 -18.67
CA GLY A 429 6.49 -3.11 -18.66
C GLY A 429 5.72 -2.59 -17.45
N SER A 430 6.31 -2.70 -16.24
CA SER A 430 5.67 -2.18 -15.02
C SER A 430 5.53 -0.66 -15.00
N VAL A 431 6.52 0.08 -15.52
CA VAL A 431 6.49 1.55 -15.60
C VAL A 431 5.46 2.02 -16.62
N ILE A 432 5.37 1.37 -17.79
CA ILE A 432 4.38 1.70 -18.82
C ILE A 432 2.97 1.40 -18.29
N ALA A 433 2.73 0.21 -17.73
CA ALA A 433 1.44 -0.15 -17.14
C ALA A 433 1.03 0.82 -16.03
N GLY A 434 1.96 1.20 -15.15
CA GLY A 434 1.73 2.16 -14.08
C GLY A 434 1.30 3.54 -14.58
N LYS A 435 1.92 4.05 -15.65
CA LYS A 435 1.53 5.31 -16.30
C LYS A 435 0.16 5.20 -16.96
N LEU A 436 -0.10 4.14 -17.72
CA LEU A 436 -1.39 3.89 -18.39
C LEU A 436 -2.54 3.80 -17.37
N MET A 437 -2.44 2.92 -16.38
CA MET A 437 -3.50 2.73 -15.38
C MET A 437 -3.76 3.98 -14.52
N THR A 438 -2.77 4.86 -14.35
CA THR A 438 -2.94 6.14 -13.65
C THR A 438 -3.68 7.14 -14.53
N ARG A 439 -3.30 7.27 -15.81
CA ARG A 439 -3.99 8.12 -16.78
C ARG A 439 -5.47 7.75 -16.89
N GLU A 440 -5.76 6.47 -17.11
CA GLU A 440 -7.14 6.00 -17.30
C GLU A 440 -8.00 6.15 -16.04
N PHE A 441 -7.42 5.97 -14.85
CA PHE A 441 -8.10 6.23 -13.58
C PHE A 441 -8.43 7.72 -13.40
N LEU A 442 -7.51 8.63 -13.73
CA LEU A 442 -7.76 10.08 -13.66
C LEU A 442 -8.79 10.55 -14.71
N VAL A 443 -8.85 9.92 -15.88
CA VAL A 443 -9.90 10.17 -16.89
C VAL A 443 -11.26 9.69 -16.37
N ALA A 444 -11.33 8.49 -15.81
CA ALA A 444 -12.55 7.96 -15.20
C ALA A 444 -13.01 8.80 -13.99
N GLU A 445 -12.08 9.31 -13.18
CA GLU A 445 -12.35 10.21 -12.05
C GLU A 445 -12.99 11.52 -12.49
N ARG A 446 -12.47 12.19 -13.53
CA ARG A 446 -13.08 13.42 -14.06
C ARG A 446 -14.50 13.18 -14.55
N ALA A 447 -14.69 12.16 -15.39
CA ALA A 447 -16.00 11.79 -15.92
C ALA A 447 -16.99 11.33 -14.82
N TYR A 448 -16.49 10.89 -13.66
CA TYR A 448 -17.31 10.57 -12.49
C TYR A 448 -17.71 11.83 -11.72
N LEU A 449 -16.77 12.75 -11.47
CA LEU A 449 -17.01 14.01 -10.76
C LEU A 449 -17.90 14.97 -11.57
N GLU A 450 -17.81 14.96 -12.90
CA GLU A 450 -18.75 15.66 -13.79
C GLU A 450 -20.20 15.19 -13.61
N ARG A 451 -20.42 13.92 -13.24
CA ARG A 451 -21.74 13.34 -12.96
C ARG A 451 -22.16 13.45 -11.49
N HIS A 452 -21.19 13.58 -10.59
CA HIS A 452 -21.39 13.67 -9.15
C HIS A 452 -20.56 14.82 -8.54
N PRO A 453 -20.97 16.10 -8.75
CA PRO A 453 -20.15 17.26 -8.36
C PRO A 453 -19.85 17.37 -6.86
N THR A 454 -20.69 16.76 -6.02
CA THR A 454 -20.54 16.72 -4.55
C THR A 454 -19.70 15.54 -4.03
N ALA A 455 -19.29 14.62 -4.90
CA ALA A 455 -18.50 13.46 -4.49
C ALA A 455 -17.03 13.84 -4.23
N ALA A 456 -16.43 13.24 -3.19
CA ALA A 456 -14.99 13.35 -2.99
C ALA A 456 -14.22 12.60 -4.10
N PRO A 457 -13.08 13.13 -4.61
CA PRO A 457 -12.27 12.44 -5.61
C PRO A 457 -11.84 11.03 -5.14
N PRO A 458 -12.22 9.94 -5.86
CA PRO A 458 -11.84 8.57 -5.51
C PRO A 458 -10.34 8.32 -5.36
N SER A 459 -9.49 9.15 -6.00
CA SER A 459 -8.04 9.16 -5.82
C SER A 459 -7.59 9.49 -4.39
N LYS A 460 -8.28 10.41 -3.70
CA LYS A 460 -7.91 10.88 -2.35
C LYS A 460 -8.17 9.84 -1.27
N ASN A 461 -9.25 9.05 -1.39
CA ASN A 461 -9.59 8.02 -0.40
C ASN A 461 -9.82 6.64 -1.02
N LYS A 462 -8.72 5.94 -1.34
CA LYS A 462 -8.75 4.55 -1.84
C LYS A 462 -9.45 3.52 -0.92
N LYS A 463 -9.73 3.84 0.35
CA LYS A 463 -10.51 2.93 1.22
C LYS A 463 -12.01 2.98 0.91
N ASP A 464 -12.48 4.08 0.33
CA ASP A 464 -13.90 4.37 0.13
C ASP A 464 -14.18 4.81 -1.31
N ILE A 465 -13.72 4.00 -2.25
CA ILE A 465 -14.03 4.18 -3.68
C ILE A 465 -15.53 3.88 -3.89
N PRO A 466 -16.30 4.79 -4.52
CA PRO A 466 -17.72 4.61 -4.75
C PRO A 466 -18.06 3.32 -5.51
N VAL A 467 -19.19 2.69 -5.15
CA VAL A 467 -19.60 1.38 -5.67
C VAL A 467 -19.99 1.40 -7.15
N ASP A 468 -20.29 2.58 -7.68
CA ASP A 468 -20.60 2.89 -9.08
C ASP A 468 -19.41 3.47 -9.86
N PHE A 469 -18.29 3.80 -9.21
CA PHE A 469 -17.08 4.26 -9.88
C PHE A 469 -16.46 3.13 -10.74
N PRO A 470 -16.25 3.31 -12.06
CA PRO A 470 -15.93 2.23 -13.00
C PRO A 470 -14.45 1.79 -12.97
N ILE A 471 -14.00 1.25 -11.84
CA ILE A 471 -12.58 0.94 -11.60
C ILE A 471 -12.06 -0.21 -12.46
N GLU A 472 -12.90 -1.21 -12.74
CA GLU A 472 -12.54 -2.38 -13.52
C GLU A 472 -12.20 -1.93 -14.95
N HIS A 473 -13.06 -1.09 -15.55
CA HIS A 473 -12.81 -0.46 -16.85
C HIS A 473 -11.55 0.43 -16.81
N ALA A 474 -11.41 1.27 -15.79
CA ALA A 474 -10.27 2.20 -15.67
C ALA A 474 -8.92 1.48 -15.52
N ARG A 475 -8.87 0.31 -14.86
CA ARG A 475 -7.65 -0.49 -14.72
C ARG A 475 -7.40 -1.40 -15.93
N LEU A 476 -8.45 -2.01 -16.48
CA LEU A 476 -8.33 -3.06 -17.51
C LEU A 476 -8.39 -2.54 -18.95
N ARG A 477 -8.67 -1.24 -19.21
CA ARG A 477 -8.78 -0.67 -20.58
C ARG A 477 -7.69 -1.12 -21.55
N HIS A 478 -6.44 -1.20 -21.08
CA HIS A 478 -5.28 -1.58 -21.91
C HIS A 478 -4.91 -3.07 -21.83
N ALA A 479 -5.49 -3.84 -20.91
CA ALA A 479 -5.15 -5.25 -20.74
C ALA A 479 -5.39 -6.13 -21.99
N PRO A 480 -6.46 -5.95 -22.80
CA PRO A 480 -6.70 -6.84 -23.95
C PRO A 480 -5.58 -6.81 -25.00
N TRP A 481 -5.11 -5.63 -25.41
CA TRP A 481 -4.05 -5.53 -26.42
C TRP A 481 -2.67 -5.93 -25.87
N ILE A 482 -2.39 -5.65 -24.59
CA ILE A 482 -1.16 -6.12 -23.91
C ILE A 482 -1.13 -7.65 -23.90
N THR A 483 -2.28 -8.28 -23.64
CA THR A 483 -2.41 -9.75 -23.60
C THR A 483 -2.33 -10.37 -24.99
N ALA A 484 -2.92 -9.74 -26.00
CA ALA A 484 -2.75 -10.16 -27.39
C ALA A 484 -1.26 -10.13 -27.80
N LEU A 485 -0.55 -9.03 -27.49
CA LEU A 485 0.88 -8.90 -27.76
C LEU A 485 1.71 -9.95 -26.99
N PHE A 486 1.37 -10.24 -25.74
CA PHE A 486 2.00 -11.33 -24.97
C PHE A 486 1.82 -12.69 -25.64
N SER A 487 0.59 -13.03 -26.06
CA SER A 487 0.30 -14.31 -26.74
C SER A 487 1.03 -14.41 -28.08
N LEU A 488 1.01 -13.37 -28.92
CA LEU A 488 1.73 -13.36 -30.20
C LEU A 488 3.24 -13.52 -29.99
N ALA A 489 3.83 -12.79 -29.04
CA ALA A 489 5.27 -12.88 -28.76
C ALA A 489 5.65 -14.27 -28.20
N THR A 490 4.80 -14.87 -27.36
CA THR A 490 5.00 -16.22 -26.83
C THR A 490 4.92 -17.27 -27.94
N ALA A 491 3.92 -17.19 -28.82
CA ALA A 491 3.81 -18.10 -29.97
C ALA A 491 5.05 -18.00 -30.87
N ALA A 492 5.45 -16.78 -31.23
CA ALA A 492 6.63 -16.53 -32.06
C ALA A 492 7.93 -17.06 -31.42
N TYR A 493 8.08 -16.90 -30.09
CA TYR A 493 9.27 -17.36 -29.37
C TYR A 493 9.52 -18.86 -29.55
N GLY A 494 8.46 -19.68 -29.54
CA GLY A 494 8.58 -21.13 -29.73
C GLY A 494 9.20 -21.55 -31.06
N PHE A 495 8.96 -20.80 -32.14
CA PHE A 495 9.56 -21.08 -33.45
C PHE A 495 11.02 -20.61 -33.54
N THR A 496 11.45 -19.66 -32.70
CA THR A 496 12.82 -19.12 -32.73
C THR A 496 13.86 -19.97 -31.99
N VAL A 497 13.39 -20.92 -31.16
CA VAL A 497 14.23 -21.84 -30.36
C VAL A 497 14.12 -23.30 -30.84
N LEU A 498 13.74 -23.50 -32.11
CA LEU A 498 13.75 -24.81 -32.77
C LEU A 498 15.18 -25.30 -33.04
N GLN A 499 15.37 -26.61 -33.21
CA GLN A 499 16.67 -27.16 -33.59
C GLN A 499 17.05 -26.75 -35.02
N PRO A 500 18.35 -26.60 -35.36
CA PRO A 500 18.78 -26.23 -36.71
C PRO A 500 18.36 -27.21 -37.81
N SER A 501 18.12 -28.48 -37.46
CA SER A 501 17.55 -29.53 -38.30
C SER A 501 16.10 -29.25 -38.73
N GLN A 502 15.36 -28.49 -37.93
CA GLN A 502 13.96 -28.13 -38.16
C GLN A 502 13.83 -26.74 -38.82
N LEU A 503 14.76 -25.83 -38.51
CA LEU A 503 14.75 -24.46 -39.06
C LEU A 503 16.18 -23.94 -39.27
N SER A 504 16.64 -23.91 -40.52
CA SER A 504 17.99 -23.47 -40.91
C SER A 504 18.27 -21.97 -40.68
N LEU A 505 17.24 -21.16 -40.38
CA LEU A 505 17.44 -19.78 -39.93
C LEU A 505 18.16 -19.71 -38.58
N VAL A 506 18.00 -20.74 -37.74
CA VAL A 506 18.51 -20.75 -36.36
C VAL A 506 20.04 -20.82 -36.30
N SER A 507 20.68 -21.43 -37.30
CA SER A 507 22.14 -21.48 -37.43
C SER A 507 22.76 -20.21 -38.05
N LYS A 508 21.96 -19.19 -38.38
CA LYS A 508 22.52 -17.92 -38.89
C LYS A 508 23.20 -17.13 -37.77
N ALA A 509 24.36 -16.54 -38.09
CA ALA A 509 25.06 -15.62 -37.20
C ALA A 509 24.11 -14.50 -36.72
N GLY A 510 24.08 -14.27 -35.42
CA GLY A 510 23.21 -13.26 -34.79
C GLY A 510 21.76 -13.69 -34.55
N TRP A 511 21.32 -14.91 -34.94
CA TRP A 511 19.93 -15.36 -34.76
C TRP A 511 19.43 -15.24 -33.31
N ILE A 512 20.31 -15.46 -32.32
CA ILE A 512 20.03 -15.31 -30.88
C ILE A 512 19.38 -13.96 -30.51
N THR A 513 19.58 -12.90 -31.30
CA THR A 513 18.90 -11.60 -31.10
C THR A 513 17.38 -11.69 -31.17
N VAL A 514 16.82 -12.57 -32.01
CA VAL A 514 15.36 -12.71 -32.21
C VAL A 514 14.65 -13.26 -30.96
N PRO A 515 15.03 -14.42 -30.38
CA PRO A 515 14.41 -14.90 -29.15
C PRO A 515 14.65 -13.96 -27.96
N LEU A 516 15.79 -13.23 -27.91
CA LEU A 516 16.06 -12.24 -26.88
C LEU A 516 15.10 -11.02 -26.95
N VAL A 517 14.82 -10.50 -28.14
CA VAL A 517 13.82 -9.43 -28.33
C VAL A 517 12.42 -9.92 -27.96
N LEU A 518 12.07 -11.17 -28.31
CA LEU A 518 10.79 -11.76 -27.91
C LEU A 518 10.69 -11.96 -26.39
N GLN A 519 11.75 -12.42 -25.71
CA GLN A 519 11.80 -12.48 -24.25
C GLN A 519 11.59 -11.11 -23.58
N PHE A 520 12.14 -10.04 -24.15
CA PHE A 520 11.87 -8.67 -23.69
C PHE A 520 10.37 -8.33 -23.79
N VAL A 521 9.74 -8.59 -24.95
CA VAL A 521 8.32 -8.29 -25.16
C VAL A 521 7.42 -9.13 -24.25
N ILE A 522 7.71 -10.44 -24.12
CA ILE A 522 7.01 -11.37 -23.22
C ILE A 522 7.11 -10.88 -21.77
N ALA A 523 8.31 -10.50 -21.31
CA ALA A 523 8.52 -10.02 -19.94
C ALA A 523 7.87 -8.65 -19.68
N ALA A 524 7.92 -7.73 -20.65
CA ALA A 524 7.27 -6.43 -20.54
C ALA A 524 5.74 -6.54 -20.49
N THR A 525 5.15 -7.32 -21.39
CA THR A 525 3.70 -7.51 -21.44
C THR A 525 3.19 -8.34 -20.24
N SER A 526 3.90 -9.39 -19.83
CA SER A 526 3.56 -10.16 -18.63
C SER A 526 3.60 -9.30 -17.36
N ASN A 527 4.69 -8.53 -17.15
CA ASN A 527 4.79 -7.70 -15.95
C ASN A 527 3.84 -6.50 -15.98
N ALA A 528 3.43 -6.03 -17.18
CA ALA A 528 2.36 -5.05 -17.34
C ALA A 528 0.99 -5.62 -16.90
N VAL A 529 0.62 -6.83 -17.35
CA VAL A 529 -0.58 -7.53 -16.87
C VAL A 529 -0.52 -7.78 -15.37
N PHE A 530 0.62 -8.22 -14.84
CA PHE A 530 0.82 -8.43 -13.40
C PHE A 530 0.64 -7.12 -12.58
N ALA A 531 1.16 -5.99 -13.07
CA ALA A 531 0.98 -4.68 -12.43
C ALA A 531 -0.49 -4.24 -12.43
N ILE A 532 -1.21 -4.43 -13.55
CA ILE A 532 -2.64 -4.13 -13.65
C ILE A 532 -3.46 -5.01 -12.70
N ASN A 533 -3.27 -6.34 -12.75
CA ASN A 533 -3.98 -7.31 -11.89
C ASN A 533 -3.74 -7.03 -10.40
N THR A 534 -2.48 -6.85 -9.98
CA THR A 534 -2.13 -6.57 -8.59
C THR A 534 -2.76 -5.26 -8.09
N THR A 535 -2.80 -4.24 -8.94
CA THR A 535 -3.41 -2.95 -8.60
C THR A 535 -4.94 -3.08 -8.49
N LEU A 536 -5.59 -3.75 -9.45
CA LEU A 536 -7.03 -3.97 -9.43
C LEU A 536 -7.46 -4.79 -8.20
N VAL A 537 -6.84 -5.94 -7.94
CA VAL A 537 -7.16 -6.78 -6.77
C VAL A 537 -6.91 -6.04 -5.45
N SER A 538 -5.91 -5.15 -5.40
CA SER A 538 -5.70 -4.27 -4.23
C SER A 538 -6.80 -3.21 -4.08
N ASP A 539 -7.20 -2.54 -5.17
CA ASP A 539 -8.26 -1.52 -5.12
C ASP A 539 -9.66 -2.15 -4.89
N LEU A 540 -9.90 -3.40 -5.33
CA LEU A 540 -11.13 -4.18 -5.05
C LEU A 540 -11.25 -4.63 -3.58
N CYS A 541 -10.15 -4.63 -2.82
CA CYS A 541 -10.05 -5.11 -1.45
C CYS A 541 -9.63 -4.00 -0.45
N PRO A 542 -10.37 -2.88 -0.35
CA PRO A 542 -10.00 -1.76 0.49
C PRO A 542 -9.84 -2.18 1.97
N GLY A 543 -8.78 -1.68 2.61
CA GLY A 543 -8.41 -2.03 3.99
C GLY A 543 -7.85 -3.46 4.18
N LYS A 544 -7.88 -4.32 3.17
CA LYS A 544 -7.39 -5.72 3.22
C LYS A 544 -6.08 -5.91 2.44
N GLY A 545 -5.23 -4.89 2.36
CA GLY A 545 -4.05 -4.83 1.47
C GLY A 545 -3.01 -5.94 1.65
N ALA A 546 -2.78 -6.40 2.88
CA ALA A 546 -1.92 -7.55 3.15
C ALA A 546 -2.54 -8.86 2.61
N SER A 547 -3.83 -9.08 2.87
CA SER A 547 -4.58 -10.26 2.39
C SER A 547 -4.70 -10.30 0.87
N SER A 548 -4.98 -9.18 0.21
CA SER A 548 -5.07 -9.09 -1.26
C SER A 548 -3.70 -9.34 -1.91
N THR A 549 -2.62 -8.81 -1.33
CA THR A 549 -1.25 -9.10 -1.77
C THR A 549 -0.91 -10.58 -1.60
N ALA A 550 -1.23 -11.17 -0.44
CA ALA A 550 -0.91 -12.56 -0.14
C ALA A 550 -1.69 -13.55 -1.02
N ILE A 551 -2.99 -13.31 -1.27
CA ILE A 551 -3.78 -14.19 -2.14
C ILE A 551 -3.37 -14.07 -3.62
N ASN A 552 -3.03 -12.86 -4.08
CA ASN A 552 -2.48 -12.63 -5.41
C ASN A 552 -1.15 -13.36 -5.60
N ASN A 553 -0.28 -13.29 -4.60
CA ASN A 553 0.98 -14.02 -4.61
C ASN A 553 0.77 -15.55 -4.58
N LEU A 554 -0.17 -16.07 -3.78
CA LEU A 554 -0.49 -17.49 -3.70
C LEU A 554 -0.94 -18.06 -5.05
N VAL A 555 -1.99 -17.48 -5.66
CA VAL A 555 -2.54 -17.98 -6.92
C VAL A 555 -1.50 -17.90 -8.03
N ARG A 556 -0.85 -16.74 -8.16
CA ARG A 556 0.19 -16.49 -9.18
C ARG A 556 1.35 -17.48 -9.08
N CYS A 557 1.94 -17.63 -7.90
CA CYS A 557 3.10 -18.51 -7.72
C CYS A 557 2.73 -19.99 -7.73
N GLY A 558 1.52 -20.37 -7.27
CA GLY A 558 1.00 -21.73 -7.41
C GLY A 558 0.78 -22.14 -8.87
N MET A 559 0.15 -21.27 -9.67
CA MET A 559 -0.03 -21.50 -11.11
C MET A 559 1.31 -21.53 -11.86
N ALA A 560 2.28 -20.70 -11.46
CA ALA A 560 3.65 -20.76 -12.01
C ALA A 560 4.39 -22.04 -11.62
N ALA A 561 4.25 -22.53 -10.38
CA ALA A 561 4.86 -23.78 -9.96
C ALA A 561 4.34 -24.98 -10.78
N LEU A 562 3.02 -25.05 -10.98
CA LEU A 562 2.40 -26.07 -11.83
C LEU A 562 2.87 -25.96 -13.29
N GLY A 563 2.91 -24.75 -13.84
CA GLY A 563 3.39 -24.50 -15.20
C GLY A 563 4.85 -24.89 -15.40
N VAL A 564 5.74 -24.44 -14.51
CA VAL A 564 7.19 -24.75 -14.56
C VAL A 564 7.45 -26.25 -14.39
N ALA A 565 6.71 -26.93 -13.49
CA ALA A 565 6.81 -28.39 -13.34
C ALA A 565 6.39 -29.14 -14.62
N ALA A 566 5.37 -28.64 -15.34
CA ALA A 566 4.95 -29.20 -16.62
C ALA A 566 5.85 -28.78 -17.80
N GLY A 567 6.61 -27.70 -17.68
CA GLY A 567 7.32 -27.05 -18.80
C GLY A 567 8.30 -27.97 -19.53
N ASP A 568 9.19 -28.65 -18.79
CA ASP A 568 10.15 -29.60 -19.37
C ASP A 568 9.46 -30.83 -19.99
N LEU A 569 8.39 -31.34 -19.36
CA LEU A 569 7.57 -32.43 -19.93
C LEU A 569 6.91 -32.02 -21.25
N LEU A 570 6.31 -30.82 -21.31
CA LEU A 570 5.70 -30.29 -22.52
C LEU A 570 6.74 -30.14 -23.64
N LEU A 571 7.90 -29.56 -23.34
CA LEU A 571 8.99 -29.39 -24.30
C LEU A 571 9.49 -30.73 -24.86
N ARG A 572 9.63 -31.76 -24.02
CA ARG A 572 10.06 -33.10 -24.46
C ARG A 572 8.99 -33.84 -25.28
N THR A 573 7.72 -33.65 -24.94
CA THR A 573 6.60 -34.37 -25.57
C THR A 573 6.19 -33.74 -26.91
N PHE A 574 6.15 -32.41 -26.98
CA PHE A 574 5.60 -31.67 -28.13
C PHE A 574 6.65 -30.84 -28.88
N GLY A 575 7.85 -30.66 -28.33
CA GLY A 575 8.86 -29.75 -28.86
C GLY A 575 8.57 -28.27 -28.55
N PRO A 576 9.54 -27.36 -28.78
CA PRO A 576 9.41 -25.96 -28.38
C PRO A 576 8.27 -25.20 -29.07
N ALA A 577 8.17 -25.29 -30.40
CA ALA A 577 7.16 -24.52 -31.14
C ALA A 577 5.73 -24.89 -30.74
N ALA A 578 5.38 -26.17 -30.69
CA ALA A 578 4.05 -26.61 -30.30
C ALA A 578 3.75 -26.29 -28.82
N THR A 579 4.74 -26.41 -27.93
CA THR A 579 4.59 -26.04 -26.51
C THR A 579 4.22 -24.56 -26.34
N PHE A 580 5.05 -23.64 -26.88
CA PHE A 580 4.81 -22.21 -26.69
C PHE A 580 3.61 -21.70 -27.51
N LEU A 581 3.30 -22.29 -28.66
CA LEU A 581 2.05 -22.04 -29.38
C LEU A 581 0.83 -22.47 -28.55
N GLY A 582 0.87 -23.65 -27.92
CA GLY A 582 -0.17 -24.12 -27.02
C GLY A 582 -0.37 -23.21 -25.81
N LEU A 583 0.71 -22.72 -25.19
CA LEU A 583 0.65 -21.76 -24.08
C LEU A 583 0.11 -20.37 -24.52
N ALA A 584 0.41 -19.94 -25.75
CA ALA A 584 -0.15 -18.73 -26.34
C ALA A 584 -1.66 -18.86 -26.62
N ILE A 585 -2.11 -20.00 -27.17
CA ILE A 585 -3.53 -20.33 -27.39
C ILE A 585 -4.26 -20.39 -26.05
N LEU A 586 -3.70 -21.06 -25.04
CA LEU A 586 -4.22 -21.09 -23.68
C LEU A 586 -4.39 -19.66 -23.13
N THR A 587 -3.37 -18.81 -23.26
CA THR A 587 -3.43 -17.43 -22.76
C THR A 587 -4.47 -16.59 -23.51
N ALA A 588 -4.59 -16.75 -24.84
CA ALA A 588 -5.62 -16.10 -25.63
C ALA A 588 -7.04 -16.56 -25.23
N GLY A 589 -7.25 -17.85 -25.01
CA GLY A 589 -8.52 -18.40 -24.50
C GLY A 589 -8.86 -17.88 -23.10
N MET A 590 -7.87 -17.77 -22.21
CA MET A 590 -8.05 -17.14 -20.89
C MET A 590 -8.33 -15.64 -20.97
N GLY A 591 -8.14 -15.00 -22.13
CA GLY A 591 -8.63 -13.65 -22.42
C GLY A 591 -10.16 -13.50 -22.29
N VAL A 592 -10.93 -14.59 -22.38
CA VAL A 592 -12.38 -14.57 -22.08
C VAL A 592 -12.63 -14.14 -20.62
N LEU A 593 -11.79 -14.52 -19.67
CA LEU A 593 -11.90 -14.09 -18.27
C LEU A 593 -11.74 -12.56 -18.14
N LEU A 594 -10.82 -11.97 -18.90
CA LEU A 594 -10.62 -10.53 -18.95
C LEU A 594 -11.84 -9.80 -19.52
N CYS A 595 -12.47 -10.35 -20.57
CA CYS A 595 -13.72 -9.82 -21.12
C CYS A 595 -14.88 -9.91 -20.12
N LEU A 596 -15.00 -11.04 -19.39
CA LEU A 596 -16.02 -11.19 -18.35
C LEU A 596 -15.82 -10.18 -17.20
N GLU A 597 -14.59 -9.93 -16.78
CA GLU A 597 -14.28 -8.94 -15.74
C GLU A 597 -14.61 -7.51 -16.21
N LEU A 598 -14.30 -7.17 -17.47
CA LEU A 598 -14.69 -5.90 -18.07
C LEU A 598 -16.22 -5.74 -18.14
N MET A 599 -16.96 -6.77 -18.54
CA MET A 599 -18.42 -6.69 -18.71
C MET A 599 -19.19 -6.72 -17.38
N TYR A 600 -18.79 -7.57 -16.43
CA TYR A 600 -19.57 -7.91 -15.24
C TYR A 600 -18.89 -7.57 -13.90
N GLY A 601 -17.59 -7.28 -13.87
CA GLY A 601 -16.83 -7.07 -12.62
C GLY A 601 -17.44 -6.01 -11.70
N MET A 602 -17.88 -4.88 -12.26
CA MET A 602 -18.56 -3.82 -11.48
C MET A 602 -19.87 -4.31 -10.83
N GLN A 603 -20.64 -5.18 -11.52
CA GLN A 603 -21.87 -5.77 -11.01
C GLN A 603 -21.57 -6.77 -9.88
N TRP A 604 -20.53 -7.61 -10.06
CA TRP A 604 -20.07 -8.55 -9.04
C TRP A 604 -19.56 -7.82 -7.79
N ARG A 605 -18.77 -6.75 -7.95
CA ARG A 605 -18.30 -5.87 -6.87
C ARG A 605 -19.47 -5.22 -6.12
N LYS A 606 -20.48 -4.72 -6.83
CA LYS A 606 -21.70 -4.15 -6.23
C LYS A 606 -22.45 -5.20 -5.41
N ALA A 607 -22.62 -6.41 -5.95
CA ALA A 607 -23.24 -7.52 -5.23
C ALA A 607 -22.44 -7.95 -3.98
N ARG A 608 -21.11 -7.98 -4.03
CA ARG A 608 -20.26 -8.23 -2.84
C ARG A 608 -20.47 -7.15 -1.78
N ARG A 609 -20.38 -5.86 -2.15
CA ARG A 609 -20.56 -4.74 -1.21
C ARG A 609 -21.95 -4.77 -0.54
N GLN A 610 -22.99 -5.19 -1.26
CA GLN A 610 -24.32 -5.39 -0.69
C GLN A 610 -24.36 -6.54 0.33
N LYS A 611 -23.73 -7.69 0.05
CA LYS A 611 -23.61 -8.79 1.03
C LYS A 611 -22.84 -8.38 2.29
N ASP A 612 -21.73 -7.67 2.12
CA ASP A 612 -20.93 -7.12 3.23
C ASP A 612 -21.77 -6.18 4.12
N ALA A 613 -22.59 -5.32 3.51
CA ALA A 613 -23.46 -4.37 4.21
C ALA A 613 -24.64 -5.04 4.95
N ILE A 614 -25.19 -6.14 4.40
CA ILE A 614 -26.29 -6.91 5.01
C ILE A 614 -25.78 -7.81 6.16
N GLY A 615 -24.46 -7.89 6.38
CA GLY A 615 -23.88 -8.68 7.46
C GLY A 615 -23.85 -10.19 7.20
N LEU A 616 -24.15 -10.62 5.96
CA LEU A 616 -24.05 -12.00 5.49
C LEU A 616 -22.58 -12.43 5.33
N LYS A 617 -21.87 -12.53 6.45
CA LYS A 617 -20.52 -13.09 6.52
C LYS A 617 -20.59 -14.60 6.40
N VAL A 618 -20.17 -15.10 5.24
CA VAL A 618 -19.98 -16.55 4.91
C VAL A 618 -18.63 -17.05 5.41
#